data_AF-A0A076EI75-F1
#
_entry.id   AF-A0A076EI75-F1
#
_cell.length_a   1.000
_cell.length_b   1.000
_cell.length_c   1.000
_cell.angle_alpha   90.00
_cell.angle_beta   90.00
_cell.angle_gamma   90.00
#
_symmetry.space_group_name_H-M   'P 1'
#
loop_
_entity.id
_entity.type
_entity.pdbx_description
1 polymer ?
#
loop_
_entity_poly.entity_id
_entity_poly.type
_entity_poly.pdbx_seq_one_letter_code
_entity_poly.pdbx_strand_id
1 'polypeptide(L)'
;MPRSAVPNTGSIITTIRTKWPWILAGLLVVVLVTMLSPDPDDTLAAGTGPAAPSEVTDAQQIQTAFTQLSTLEVKGRAPKTGYDRELFGASWTDNVSVELGRNGCDTRNDILRRDLVDITSRDRTRNCVVQSGTLRDLYTGTIIAFTRGTKTSDAVQIDHVVALSDAWQKGAQLLDAQTRADLANDPRNLQAVDGPTNQRKSDADASTWLPPLAAYRCTYVARQVEVKVAYRLWVTPPERDAMAAVLTGCGAR
;
A
#
# COMPACT_ATOMS: atom_id res chain seq x y z
N MET A 1 -43.62 -49.31 35.62
CA MET A 1 -42.93 -49.26 36.92
C MET A 1 -42.24 -47.90 37.06
N PRO A 2 -42.65 -47.07 38.03
CA PRO A 2 -42.05 -45.79 38.37
C PRO A 2 -41.07 -45.93 39.57
N ARG A 3 -40.19 -44.94 39.77
CA ARG A 3 -39.62 -44.44 41.05
C ARG A 3 -38.41 -43.53 40.72
N SER A 4 -38.49 -42.21 40.91
CA SER A 4 -38.21 -41.45 42.15
C SER A 4 -36.85 -40.73 41.99
N ALA A 5 -36.79 -39.41 41.78
CA ALA A 5 -36.85 -38.30 42.77
C ALA A 5 -35.49 -37.97 43.46
N VAL A 6 -34.86 -36.86 43.02
CA VAL A 6 -34.33 -35.63 43.72
C VAL A 6 -33.94 -35.78 45.22
N PRO A 7 -32.85 -35.18 45.83
CA PRO A 7 -32.39 -33.78 45.69
C PRO A 7 -30.88 -33.42 45.83
N ASN A 8 -30.58 -32.21 45.32
CA ASN A 8 -29.81 -31.06 45.84
C ASN A 8 -29.03 -31.13 47.17
N THR A 9 -27.80 -30.59 47.20
CA THR A 9 -27.11 -29.80 48.26
C THR A 9 -25.71 -29.44 47.72
N GLY A 10 -25.08 -28.27 47.88
CA GLY A 10 -25.23 -27.15 48.81
C GLY A 10 -23.98 -27.01 49.70
N SER A 11 -23.33 -25.84 49.69
CA SER A 11 -22.28 -25.31 50.59
C SER A 11 -20.81 -25.77 50.36
N ILE A 12 -19.80 -24.91 50.13
CA ILE A 12 -19.27 -23.67 50.78
C ILE A 12 -18.41 -23.98 52.04
N ILE A 13 -17.25 -23.28 52.12
CA ILE A 13 -16.31 -23.03 53.26
C ILE A 13 -15.36 -24.22 53.54
N THR A 14 -14.03 -24.11 53.68
CA THR A 14 -13.31 -23.26 54.64
C THR A 14 -11.81 -23.22 54.38
N THR A 15 -11.24 -22.02 54.53
CA THR A 15 -9.82 -21.69 54.63
C THR A 15 -9.17 -22.36 55.85
N ILE A 16 -8.06 -23.08 55.68
CA ILE A 16 -7.19 -23.43 56.80
C ILE A 16 -5.80 -22.85 56.56
N ARG A 17 -5.49 -21.81 57.34
CA ARG A 17 -4.15 -21.31 57.61
C ARG A 17 -3.43 -22.34 58.50
N THR A 18 -2.30 -22.84 58.07
CA THR A 18 -1.33 -23.50 58.96
C THR A 18 0.02 -22.79 58.85
N LYS A 19 0.45 -22.26 59.98
CA LYS A 19 1.72 -21.59 60.21
C LYS A 19 2.82 -22.66 60.20
N TRP A 20 3.92 -22.41 59.48
CA TRP A 20 5.16 -23.16 59.69
C TRP A 20 6.28 -22.25 60.21
N PRO A 21 7.06 -22.72 61.20
CA PRO A 21 8.01 -21.92 61.93
C PRO A 21 9.32 -21.75 61.16
N TRP A 22 9.97 -20.63 61.46
CA TRP A 22 11.23 -20.18 60.91
C TRP A 22 12.37 -21.04 61.44
N ILE A 23 13.16 -21.64 60.55
CA ILE A 23 14.50 -22.13 60.86
C ILE A 23 15.48 -21.40 59.95
N LEU A 24 16.25 -20.51 60.57
CA LEU A 24 17.37 -19.78 59.99
C LEU A 24 18.56 -20.74 59.86
N ALA A 25 18.99 -20.99 58.62
CA ALA A 25 20.32 -21.52 58.34
C ALA A 25 21.05 -20.48 57.47
N GLY A 26 21.99 -19.77 58.09
CA GLY A 26 22.81 -18.75 57.45
C GLY A 26 23.77 -19.38 56.44
N LEU A 27 23.67 -18.93 55.19
CA LEU A 27 24.65 -19.18 54.15
C LEU A 27 25.36 -17.85 53.87
N LEU A 28 26.62 -17.77 54.27
CA LEU A 28 27.49 -16.63 54.05
C LEU A 28 27.93 -16.66 52.58
N VAL A 29 27.30 -15.86 51.72
CA VAL A 29 27.76 -15.62 50.34
C VAL A 29 28.53 -14.32 50.33
N VAL A 30 29.85 -14.40 50.17
CA VAL A 30 30.70 -13.23 49.88
C VAL A 30 30.47 -12.87 48.42
N VAL A 31 29.68 -11.82 48.16
CA VAL A 31 29.54 -11.21 46.83
C VAL A 31 30.63 -10.15 46.68
N LEU A 32 31.61 -10.41 45.82
CA LEU A 32 32.56 -9.42 45.36
C LEU A 32 31.82 -8.48 44.39
N VAL A 33 31.40 -7.31 44.85
CA VAL A 33 30.82 -6.27 44.00
C VAL A 33 31.95 -5.60 43.24
N THR A 34 32.21 -6.04 42.01
CA THR A 34 32.93 -5.21 41.04
C THR A 34 32.00 -4.07 40.63
N MET A 35 32.34 -2.85 41.06
CA MET A 35 31.69 -1.62 40.59
C MET A 35 31.98 -1.47 39.09
N LEU A 36 31.07 -1.95 38.24
CA LEU A 36 31.04 -1.57 36.83
C LEU A 36 30.31 -0.23 36.77
N SER A 37 31.08 0.84 36.57
CA SER A 37 30.55 2.16 36.21
C SER A 37 29.66 2.03 34.96
N PRO A 38 28.51 2.71 34.89
CA PRO A 38 27.77 2.81 33.63
C PRO A 38 28.55 3.72 32.68
N ASP A 39 28.96 3.19 31.52
CA ASP A 39 29.47 4.00 30.41
C ASP A 39 28.37 4.96 29.94
N PRO A 40 28.61 6.28 29.89
CA PRO A 40 27.64 7.25 29.41
C PRO A 40 27.78 7.38 27.89
N ASP A 41 27.53 6.32 27.13
CA ASP A 41 27.49 6.38 25.67
C ASP A 41 26.52 5.33 25.11
N ASP A 42 25.25 5.40 25.55
CA ASP A 42 24.15 4.77 24.82
C ASP A 42 23.18 5.87 24.36
N THR A 43 23.74 6.80 23.59
CA THR A 43 22.95 7.64 22.70
C THR A 43 22.39 6.70 21.64
N LEU A 44 21.12 6.32 21.80
CA LEU A 44 20.32 5.67 20.76
C LEU A 44 20.49 6.49 19.47
N ALA A 45 21.41 6.05 18.62
CA ALA A 45 21.55 6.55 17.28
C ALA A 45 20.22 6.28 16.61
N ALA A 46 19.46 7.35 16.35
CA ALA A 46 18.37 7.32 15.41
C ALA A 46 18.95 6.84 14.09
N GLY A 47 18.81 5.53 13.83
CA GLY A 47 19.25 4.93 12.59
C GLY A 47 18.53 5.64 11.47
N THR A 48 19.27 6.41 10.69
CA THR A 48 18.87 6.89 9.37
C THR A 48 18.67 5.64 8.51
N GLY A 49 17.48 5.05 8.58
CA GLY A 49 17.07 4.01 7.65
C GLY A 49 17.29 4.53 6.23
N PRO A 50 17.72 3.70 5.28
CA PRO A 50 17.90 4.13 3.90
C PRO A 50 16.61 4.80 3.44
N ALA A 51 16.71 6.04 2.96
CA ALA A 51 15.59 6.80 2.48
C ALA A 51 14.74 5.95 1.52
N ALA A 52 13.42 6.11 1.59
CA ALA A 52 12.52 5.57 0.59
C ALA A 52 13.05 5.96 -0.81
N PRO A 53 12.91 5.09 -1.84
CA PRO A 53 13.34 5.44 -3.18
C PRO A 53 12.65 6.73 -3.55
N SER A 54 13.45 7.77 -3.78
CA SER A 54 12.94 9.07 -4.15
C SER A 54 12.59 9.01 -5.63
N GLU A 55 11.41 8.46 -5.96
CA GLU A 55 10.63 9.02 -7.07
C GLU A 55 10.15 10.41 -6.63
N VAL A 56 11.07 11.33 -6.36
CA VAL A 56 10.73 12.72 -6.11
C VAL A 56 10.70 13.36 -7.48
N THR A 57 9.51 13.77 -7.88
CA THR A 57 9.28 14.46 -9.14
C THR A 57 10.06 15.78 -9.13
N ASP A 58 10.91 15.97 -10.14
CA ASP A 58 11.72 17.19 -10.25
C ASP A 58 10.87 18.41 -10.68
N ALA A 59 11.45 19.60 -10.57
CA ALA A 59 10.75 20.84 -10.91
C ALA A 59 10.26 20.88 -12.37
N GLN A 60 10.99 20.26 -13.30
CA GLN A 60 10.61 20.21 -14.72
C GLN A 60 9.39 19.30 -14.94
N GLN A 61 9.36 18.16 -14.28
CA GLN A 61 8.22 17.25 -14.31
C GLN A 61 6.98 17.87 -13.66
N ILE A 62 7.14 18.61 -12.55
CA ILE A 62 6.02 19.36 -11.94
C ILE A 62 5.47 20.42 -12.91
N GLN A 63 6.35 21.18 -13.57
CA GLN A 63 5.92 22.18 -14.56
C GLN A 63 5.21 21.53 -15.76
N THR A 64 5.70 20.36 -16.19
CA THR A 64 5.10 19.57 -17.26
C THR A 64 3.69 19.11 -16.86
N ALA A 65 3.54 18.54 -15.66
CA ALA A 65 2.24 18.14 -15.12
C ALA A 65 1.28 19.33 -14.99
N PHE A 66 1.75 20.49 -14.53
CA PHE A 66 0.91 21.69 -14.44
C PHE A 66 0.41 22.14 -15.82
N THR A 67 1.30 22.10 -16.82
CA THR A 67 0.96 22.45 -18.20
C THR A 67 -0.04 21.46 -18.78
N GLN A 68 0.18 20.16 -18.59
CA GLN A 68 -0.71 19.08 -19.02
C GLN A 68 -2.09 19.15 -18.33
N LEU A 69 -2.14 19.46 -17.04
CA LEU A 69 -3.39 19.64 -16.30
C LEU A 69 -4.28 20.70 -16.96
N SER A 70 -3.69 21.77 -17.50
CA SER A 70 -4.45 22.83 -18.20
C SER A 70 -5.06 22.37 -19.53
N THR A 71 -4.56 21.27 -20.10
CA THR A 71 -5.08 20.68 -21.35
C THR A 71 -6.20 19.67 -21.13
N LEU A 72 -6.35 19.17 -19.90
CA LEU A 72 -7.39 18.20 -19.56
C LEU A 72 -8.76 18.86 -19.62
N GLU A 73 -9.70 18.17 -20.25
CA GLU A 73 -11.09 18.59 -20.24
C GLU A 73 -11.64 18.59 -18.81
N VAL A 74 -12.52 19.53 -18.50
CA VAL A 74 -13.14 19.67 -17.17
C VAL A 74 -14.64 19.45 -17.29
N LYS A 75 -15.13 18.38 -16.67
CA LYS A 75 -16.53 17.93 -16.73
C LYS A 75 -16.98 17.32 -15.41
N GLY A 76 -18.29 17.22 -15.20
CA GLY A 76 -18.83 16.41 -14.10
C GLY A 76 -18.50 14.91 -14.24
N ARG A 77 -18.71 14.13 -13.18
CA ARG A 77 -18.67 12.66 -13.27
C ARG A 77 -19.80 12.17 -14.17
N ALA A 78 -19.48 11.30 -15.12
CA ALA A 78 -20.50 10.51 -15.80
C ALA A 78 -21.09 9.45 -14.84
N PRO A 79 -22.29 8.91 -15.13
CA PRO A 79 -22.85 7.81 -14.34
C PRO A 79 -21.92 6.59 -14.29
N LYS A 80 -21.90 5.89 -13.15
CA LYS A 80 -21.20 4.59 -13.01
C LYS A 80 -21.97 3.43 -13.66
N THR A 81 -23.15 3.68 -14.23
CA THR A 81 -23.97 2.67 -14.90
C THR A 81 -23.17 1.92 -15.97
N GLY A 82 -23.30 0.60 -16.01
CA GLY A 82 -22.61 -0.26 -16.97
C GLY A 82 -21.14 -0.50 -16.65
N TYR A 83 -20.60 0.04 -15.55
CA TYR A 83 -19.26 -0.28 -15.11
C TYR A 83 -19.15 -1.74 -14.67
N ASP A 84 -18.23 -2.46 -15.29
CA ASP A 84 -17.69 -3.73 -14.82
C ASP A 84 -16.16 -3.69 -15.00
N ARG A 85 -15.43 -4.23 -14.03
CA ARG A 85 -13.96 -4.29 -14.09
C ARG A 85 -13.49 -5.17 -15.25
N GLU A 86 -14.25 -6.19 -15.62
CA GLU A 86 -13.93 -7.09 -16.74
C GLU A 86 -13.94 -6.37 -18.10
N LEU A 87 -14.58 -5.20 -18.20
CA LEU A 87 -14.51 -4.36 -19.40
C LEU A 87 -13.11 -3.79 -19.66
N PHE A 88 -12.22 -3.84 -18.67
CA PHE A 88 -10.80 -3.51 -18.79
C PHE A 88 -9.93 -4.73 -19.12
N GLY A 89 -10.55 -5.82 -19.59
CA GLY A 89 -9.84 -7.04 -19.95
C GLY A 89 -9.53 -7.95 -18.77
N ALA A 90 -8.88 -9.08 -19.07
CA ALA A 90 -8.47 -10.03 -18.04
C ALA A 90 -7.51 -9.38 -17.05
N SER A 91 -7.72 -9.64 -15.76
CA SER A 91 -6.90 -9.07 -14.69
C SER A 91 -5.43 -9.44 -14.89
N TRP A 92 -4.55 -8.42 -14.93
CA TRP A 92 -3.09 -8.58 -15.06
C TRP A 92 -2.63 -9.23 -16.37
N THR A 93 -3.40 -9.03 -17.44
CA THR A 93 -3.08 -9.61 -18.75
C THR A 93 -1.79 -9.03 -19.33
N ASP A 94 -0.91 -9.92 -19.81
CA ASP A 94 0.27 -9.55 -20.60
C ASP A 94 -0.10 -9.11 -22.04
N ASN A 95 -1.33 -9.38 -22.49
CA ASN A 95 -1.78 -9.02 -23.84
C ASN A 95 -2.21 -7.53 -23.94
N VAL A 96 -1.24 -6.64 -23.73
CA VAL A 96 -1.39 -5.18 -23.85
C VAL A 96 -0.30 -4.57 -24.73
N SER A 97 -0.49 -3.33 -25.15
CA SER A 97 0.44 -2.62 -26.05
C SER A 97 1.28 -1.55 -25.35
N VAL A 98 1.15 -1.46 -24.03
CA VAL A 98 1.88 -0.53 -23.15
C VAL A 98 3.19 -1.13 -22.67
N GLU A 99 3.96 -0.34 -21.93
CA GLU A 99 5.23 -0.79 -21.35
C GLU A 99 5.04 -2.09 -20.54
N LEU A 100 6.03 -2.98 -20.64
CA LEU A 100 6.03 -4.32 -20.03
C LEU A 100 5.00 -5.31 -20.61
N GLY A 101 4.15 -4.90 -21.56
CA GLY A 101 3.26 -5.84 -22.26
C GLY A 101 3.99 -6.81 -23.20
N ARG A 102 3.39 -7.98 -23.39
CA ARG A 102 3.83 -9.08 -24.28
C ARG A 102 5.24 -9.57 -23.96
N ASN A 103 5.63 -9.51 -22.69
CA ASN A 103 6.96 -9.92 -22.24
C ASN A 103 6.99 -11.38 -21.74
N GLY A 104 5.82 -12.01 -21.60
CA GLY A 104 5.64 -13.38 -21.14
C GLY A 104 5.47 -13.53 -19.62
N CYS A 105 5.33 -12.43 -18.87
CA CYS A 105 4.97 -12.33 -17.47
C CYS A 105 3.60 -11.64 -17.33
N ASP A 106 2.83 -11.97 -16.29
CA ASP A 106 1.62 -11.19 -16.00
C ASP A 106 1.98 -9.81 -15.42
N THR A 107 1.14 -8.82 -15.70
CA THR A 107 1.41 -7.42 -15.32
C THR A 107 1.59 -7.24 -13.81
N ARG A 108 0.89 -8.02 -12.97
CA ARG A 108 1.06 -7.92 -11.51
C ARG A 108 2.50 -8.23 -11.13
N ASN A 109 3.05 -9.29 -11.69
CA ASN A 109 4.42 -9.68 -11.43
C ASN A 109 5.43 -8.70 -12.03
N ASP A 110 5.14 -8.07 -13.17
CA ASP A 110 5.97 -6.99 -13.70
C ASP A 110 6.07 -5.81 -12.73
N ILE A 111 4.94 -5.38 -12.16
CA ILE A 111 4.93 -4.29 -11.18
C ILE A 111 5.62 -4.70 -9.88
N LEU A 112 5.43 -5.93 -9.41
CA LEU A 112 6.16 -6.42 -8.23
C LEU A 112 7.67 -6.47 -8.47
N ARG A 113 8.12 -6.87 -9.68
CA ARG A 113 9.55 -6.87 -10.03
C ARG A 113 10.13 -5.45 -10.13
N ARG A 114 9.32 -4.49 -10.57
CA ARG A 114 9.71 -3.07 -10.67
C ARG A 114 9.81 -2.42 -9.30
N ASP A 115 8.83 -2.66 -8.43
CA ASP A 115 8.62 -1.86 -7.21
C ASP A 115 9.22 -2.50 -5.95
N LEU A 116 9.45 -3.81 -5.94
CA LEU A 116 10.08 -4.48 -4.81
C LEU A 116 11.60 -4.53 -4.96
N VAL A 117 12.30 -4.44 -3.83
CA VAL A 117 13.74 -4.73 -3.74
C VAL A 117 13.97 -6.10 -3.08
N ASP A 118 15.19 -6.61 -3.18
CA ASP A 118 15.59 -7.90 -2.58
C ASP A 118 14.68 -9.07 -2.98
N ILE A 119 14.27 -9.09 -4.25
CA ILE A 119 13.27 -10.04 -4.74
C ILE A 119 13.82 -11.46 -4.88
N THR A 120 12.97 -12.44 -4.61
CA THR A 120 13.16 -13.82 -5.06
C THR A 120 12.07 -14.17 -6.07
N SER A 121 12.44 -14.91 -7.12
CA SER A 121 11.52 -15.37 -8.15
C SER A 121 11.47 -16.89 -8.17
N ARG A 122 10.31 -17.44 -8.56
CA ARG A 122 10.11 -18.87 -8.68
C ARG A 122 10.96 -19.43 -9.83
N ASP A 123 11.69 -20.49 -9.54
CA ASP A 123 12.43 -21.25 -10.55
C ASP A 123 11.54 -21.68 -11.72
N ARG A 124 12.16 -21.77 -12.90
CA ARG A 124 11.51 -22.21 -14.15
C ARG A 124 10.32 -21.35 -14.59
N THR A 125 10.26 -20.09 -14.15
CA THR A 125 9.25 -19.10 -14.60
C THR A 125 9.84 -17.94 -15.41
N ARG A 126 11.08 -18.06 -15.90
CA ARG A 126 11.84 -16.94 -16.51
C ARG A 126 11.90 -15.70 -15.59
N ASN A 127 11.99 -15.94 -14.28
CA ASN A 127 11.95 -14.93 -13.23
C ASN A 127 10.65 -14.10 -13.15
N CYS A 128 9.58 -14.48 -13.86
CA CYS A 128 8.30 -13.76 -13.82
C CYS A 128 7.67 -13.83 -12.43
N VAL A 129 7.56 -15.01 -11.82
CA VAL A 129 6.74 -15.14 -10.61
C VAL A 129 7.52 -14.73 -9.37
N VAL A 130 7.28 -13.52 -8.86
CA VAL A 130 7.85 -13.01 -7.61
C VAL A 130 7.31 -13.81 -6.42
N GLN A 131 8.20 -14.35 -5.59
CA GLN A 131 7.90 -15.13 -4.39
C GLN A 131 8.07 -14.31 -3.11
N SER A 132 9.07 -13.44 -3.05
CA SER A 132 9.26 -12.52 -1.92
C SER A 132 9.99 -11.26 -2.39
N GLY A 133 10.00 -10.24 -1.53
CA GLY A 133 10.74 -9.00 -1.71
C GLY A 133 10.39 -8.03 -0.60
N THR A 134 10.93 -6.82 -0.66
CA THR A 134 10.64 -5.74 0.29
C THR A 134 10.04 -4.57 -0.45
N LEU A 135 8.85 -4.15 -0.05
CA LEU A 135 8.23 -2.92 -0.53
C LEU A 135 8.68 -1.76 0.37
N ARG A 136 9.19 -0.70 -0.24
CA ARG A 136 9.32 0.62 0.39
C ARG A 136 8.14 1.45 -0.07
N ASP A 137 7.04 1.40 0.68
CA ASP A 137 5.74 1.91 0.22
C ASP A 137 5.72 3.43 0.11
N LEU A 138 5.49 3.94 -1.10
CA LEU A 138 5.47 5.37 -1.38
C LEU A 138 4.19 6.07 -0.87
N TYR A 139 3.13 5.31 -0.56
CA TYR A 139 1.90 5.91 -0.02
C TYR A 139 2.02 6.26 1.47
N THR A 140 2.66 5.39 2.24
CA THR A 140 2.74 5.51 3.71
C THR A 140 4.15 5.80 4.23
N GLY A 141 5.18 5.58 3.42
CA GLY A 141 6.59 5.62 3.85
C GLY A 141 7.03 4.40 4.66
N THR A 142 6.18 3.38 4.78
CA THR A 142 6.48 2.17 5.56
C THR A 142 7.26 1.15 4.74
N ILE A 143 7.97 0.26 5.44
CA ILE A 143 8.67 -0.87 4.83
C ILE A 143 7.85 -2.13 5.10
N ILE A 144 7.49 -2.86 4.04
CA ILE A 144 6.62 -4.03 4.10
C ILE A 144 7.33 -5.22 3.47
N ALA A 145 7.51 -6.30 4.24
CA ALA A 145 7.99 -7.56 3.71
C ALA A 145 6.87 -8.24 2.89
N PHE A 146 7.14 -8.46 1.61
CA PHE A 146 6.26 -9.22 0.72
C PHE A 146 6.69 -10.69 0.73
N THR A 147 5.73 -11.57 0.94
CA THR A 147 5.85 -13.00 0.63
C THR A 147 4.57 -13.44 -0.08
N ARG A 148 4.70 -14.13 -1.21
CA ARG A 148 3.54 -14.62 -1.94
C ARG A 148 2.81 -15.65 -1.09
N GLY A 149 1.56 -15.35 -0.74
CA GLY A 149 0.71 -16.22 0.09
C GLY A 149 -0.41 -15.43 0.75
N THR A 150 -1.35 -16.12 1.39
CA THR A 150 -2.58 -15.52 1.92
C THR A 150 -2.36 -14.44 2.99
N LYS A 151 -1.22 -14.41 3.67
CA LYS A 151 -0.96 -13.46 4.77
C LYS A 151 -0.46 -12.10 4.28
N THR A 152 0.42 -12.08 3.29
CA THR A 152 1.16 -10.89 2.86
C THR A 152 0.86 -10.46 1.43
N SER A 153 0.23 -11.32 0.60
CA SER A 153 -0.27 -10.90 -0.72
C SER A 153 -1.35 -9.83 -0.62
N ASP A 154 -2.16 -9.83 0.45
CA ASP A 154 -3.17 -8.80 0.68
C ASP A 154 -2.58 -7.55 1.33
N ALA A 155 -1.42 -7.68 1.98
CA ALA A 155 -0.65 -6.56 2.55
C ALA A 155 0.05 -5.72 1.47
N VAL A 156 0.44 -6.34 0.33
CA VAL A 156 0.98 -5.63 -0.83
C VAL A 156 0.05 -5.81 -2.04
N GLN A 157 -0.66 -4.73 -2.37
CA GLN A 157 -1.55 -4.68 -3.52
C GLN A 157 -0.91 -3.90 -4.67
N ILE A 158 -1.38 -4.14 -5.88
CA ILE A 158 -1.06 -3.28 -7.01
C ILE A 158 -2.24 -2.32 -7.18
N ASP A 159 -2.03 -1.04 -6.89
CA ASP A 159 -3.02 0.01 -7.06
C ASP A 159 -3.03 0.54 -8.49
N HIS A 160 -4.24 0.93 -8.92
CA HIS A 160 -4.47 1.79 -10.05
C HIS A 160 -4.45 3.25 -9.57
N VAL A 161 -3.35 3.97 -9.80
CA VAL A 161 -3.14 5.36 -9.33
C VAL A 161 -4.32 6.25 -9.72
N VAL A 162 -4.84 6.10 -10.95
CA VAL A 162 -6.20 6.48 -11.34
C VAL A 162 -7.08 5.23 -11.29
N ALA A 163 -7.98 5.15 -10.31
CA ALA A 163 -8.83 3.97 -10.11
C ALA A 163 -9.73 3.70 -11.32
N LEU A 164 -9.92 2.42 -11.69
CA LEU A 164 -10.68 2.06 -12.91
C LEU A 164 -12.14 2.51 -12.87
N SER A 165 -12.78 2.49 -11.70
CA SER A 165 -14.15 3.01 -11.50
C SER A 165 -14.21 4.54 -11.66
N ASP A 166 -13.16 5.25 -11.24
CA ASP A 166 -13.05 6.70 -11.45
C ASP A 166 -12.83 7.01 -12.94
N ALA A 167 -11.90 6.28 -13.58
CA ALA A 167 -11.63 6.40 -15.00
C ALA A 167 -12.87 6.15 -15.85
N TRP A 168 -13.71 5.16 -15.50
CA TRP A 168 -14.98 4.88 -16.18
C TRP A 168 -15.89 6.11 -16.23
N GLN A 169 -16.09 6.73 -15.06
CA GLN A 169 -16.90 7.93 -14.89
C GLN A 169 -16.25 9.18 -15.48
N LYS A 170 -15.00 9.08 -15.94
CA LYS A 170 -14.19 10.18 -16.47
C LYS A 170 -13.62 9.92 -17.87
N GLY A 171 -14.23 9.01 -18.62
CA GLY A 171 -13.99 8.84 -20.06
C GLY A 171 -13.62 7.44 -20.51
N ALA A 172 -13.24 6.54 -19.61
CA ALA A 172 -12.86 5.18 -20.00
C ALA A 172 -14.02 4.37 -20.61
N GLN A 173 -15.28 4.76 -20.33
CA GLN A 173 -16.45 4.17 -20.99
C GLN A 173 -16.51 4.42 -22.51
N LEU A 174 -15.81 5.44 -23.01
CA LEU A 174 -15.75 5.80 -24.43
C LEU A 174 -14.54 5.18 -25.14
N LEU A 175 -13.60 4.59 -24.39
CA LEU A 175 -12.44 3.92 -24.96
C LEU A 175 -12.85 2.61 -25.60
N ASP A 176 -12.11 2.16 -26.61
CA ASP A 176 -12.26 0.79 -27.09
C ASP A 176 -11.73 -0.21 -26.04
N ALA A 177 -12.05 -1.50 -26.23
CA ALA A 177 -11.71 -2.54 -25.28
C ALA A 177 -10.18 -2.71 -25.09
N GLN A 178 -9.39 -2.56 -26.16
CA GLN A 178 -7.94 -2.70 -26.05
C GLN A 178 -7.35 -1.51 -25.29
N THR A 179 -7.80 -0.28 -25.57
CA THR A 179 -7.32 0.91 -24.85
C THR A 179 -7.71 0.86 -23.36
N ARG A 180 -8.86 0.28 -22.99
CA ARG A 180 -9.18 0.01 -21.57
C ARG A 180 -8.26 -1.04 -20.96
N ALA A 181 -7.94 -2.11 -21.68
CA ALA A 181 -6.99 -3.12 -21.21
C ALA A 181 -5.60 -2.52 -21.01
N ASP A 182 -5.16 -1.69 -21.93
CA ASP A 182 -3.91 -0.94 -21.83
C ASP A 182 -3.93 -0.02 -20.58
N LEU A 183 -4.98 0.78 -20.36
CA LEU A 183 -5.12 1.63 -19.16
C LEU A 183 -5.04 0.85 -17.83
N ALA A 184 -5.62 -0.35 -17.80
CA ALA A 184 -5.61 -1.19 -16.61
C ALA A 184 -4.29 -1.92 -16.36
N ASN A 185 -3.42 -2.02 -17.36
CA ASN A 185 -2.14 -2.73 -17.25
C ASN A 185 -0.92 -1.86 -17.53
N ASP A 186 -1.10 -0.55 -17.74
CA ASP A 186 -0.02 0.41 -17.95
C ASP A 186 0.79 0.61 -16.66
N PRO A 187 2.12 0.38 -16.67
CA PRO A 187 2.99 0.71 -15.55
C PRO A 187 2.88 2.17 -15.09
N ARG A 188 2.50 3.12 -15.97
CA ARG A 188 2.20 4.51 -15.58
C ARG A 188 0.98 4.63 -14.67
N ASN A 189 0.03 3.70 -14.73
CA ASN A 189 -1.15 3.69 -13.87
C ASN A 189 -1.04 2.69 -12.71
N LEU A 190 0.01 1.87 -12.63
CA LEU A 190 0.11 0.78 -11.66
C LEU A 190 1.25 0.92 -10.65
N GLN A 191 1.00 0.68 -9.37
CA GLN A 191 2.04 0.70 -8.33
C GLN A 191 1.80 -0.31 -7.21
N ALA A 192 2.86 -0.98 -6.74
CA ALA A 192 2.80 -1.77 -5.52
C ALA A 192 2.70 -0.86 -4.28
N VAL A 193 1.71 -1.10 -3.43
CA VAL A 193 1.39 -0.26 -2.26
C VAL A 193 0.91 -1.07 -1.07
N ASP A 194 0.89 -0.43 0.11
CA ASP A 194 0.21 -0.95 1.31
C ASP A 194 -1.29 -1.23 1.04
N GLY A 195 -1.69 -2.48 1.24
CA GLY A 195 -3.03 -2.97 0.94
C GLY A 195 -4.17 -2.25 1.69
N PRO A 196 -4.10 -2.11 3.03
CA PRO A 196 -5.09 -1.33 3.78
C PRO A 196 -5.20 0.13 3.33
N THR A 197 -4.09 0.78 2.97
CA THR A 197 -4.10 2.14 2.43
C THR A 197 -4.79 2.21 1.08
N ASN A 198 -4.53 1.24 0.20
CA ASN A 198 -5.22 1.13 -1.09
C ASN A 198 -6.73 0.88 -0.93
N GLN A 199 -7.12 0.04 0.02
CA GLN A 199 -8.54 -0.21 0.33
C GLN A 199 -9.25 1.05 0.82
N ARG A 200 -8.57 1.90 1.62
CA ARG A 200 -9.09 3.21 2.03
C ARG A 200 -9.22 4.19 0.87
N LYS A 201 -8.29 4.15 -0.09
CA LYS A 201 -8.38 4.95 -1.33
C LYS A 201 -9.61 4.58 -2.15
N SER A 202 -9.92 3.29 -2.29
CA SER A 202 -11.07 2.83 -3.10
C SER A 202 -11.05 3.43 -4.52
N ASP A 203 -12.15 4.02 -4.98
CA ASP A 203 -12.29 4.74 -6.25
C ASP A 203 -12.25 6.27 -6.11
N ALA A 204 -11.65 6.76 -5.03
CA ALA A 204 -11.43 8.19 -4.81
C ALA A 204 -10.48 8.81 -5.86
N ASP A 205 -10.72 10.09 -6.14
CA ASP A 205 -9.85 10.93 -6.96
C ASP A 205 -9.01 11.89 -6.10
N ALA A 206 -8.15 12.69 -6.71
CA ALA A 206 -7.27 13.63 -6.00
C ALA A 206 -8.01 14.68 -5.15
N SER A 207 -9.30 14.93 -5.39
CA SER A 207 -10.07 15.86 -4.55
C SER A 207 -10.54 15.24 -3.24
N THR A 208 -10.60 13.91 -3.18
CA THR A 208 -11.19 13.15 -2.07
C THR A 208 -10.16 12.34 -1.31
N TRP A 209 -9.05 11.97 -1.95
CA TRP A 209 -7.98 11.23 -1.32
C TRP A 209 -6.60 11.61 -1.90
N LEU A 210 -5.62 11.75 -1.01
CA LEU A 210 -4.20 11.88 -1.35
C LEU A 210 -3.40 10.93 -0.44
N PRO A 211 -2.23 10.45 -0.89
CA PRO A 211 -1.37 9.62 -0.07
C PRO A 211 -1.08 10.24 1.31
N PRO A 212 -1.10 9.44 2.39
CA PRO A 212 -0.72 9.91 3.73
C PRO A 212 0.68 10.52 3.77
N LEU A 213 1.64 9.95 3.05
CA LEU A 213 2.98 10.50 2.91
C LEU A 213 2.96 11.78 2.07
N ALA A 214 3.03 12.93 2.73
CA ALA A 214 2.95 14.24 2.06
C ALA A 214 4.04 14.46 1.01
N ALA A 215 5.25 13.93 1.24
CA ALA A 215 6.38 14.04 0.32
C ALA A 215 6.10 13.41 -1.05
N TYR A 216 5.22 12.41 -1.13
CA TYR A 216 4.90 11.70 -2.37
C TYR A 216 3.75 12.33 -3.17
N ARG A 217 3.01 13.29 -2.60
CA ARG A 217 1.79 13.84 -3.23
C ARG A 217 2.06 14.54 -4.57
N CYS A 218 3.22 15.18 -4.70
CA CYS A 218 3.64 15.83 -5.95
C CYS A 218 3.72 14.81 -7.09
N THR A 219 4.42 13.72 -6.85
CA THR A 219 4.59 12.60 -7.78
C THR A 219 3.29 11.90 -8.07
N TYR A 220 2.50 11.62 -7.04
CA TYR A 220 1.17 11.04 -7.17
C TYR A 220 0.27 11.84 -8.12
N VAL A 221 0.18 13.16 -7.92
CA VAL A 221 -0.66 14.04 -8.76
C VAL A 221 -0.10 14.17 -10.17
N ALA A 222 1.22 14.37 -10.32
CA ALA A 222 1.85 14.46 -11.64
C ALA A 222 1.58 13.21 -12.47
N ARG A 223 1.68 12.03 -11.85
CA ARG A 223 1.40 10.75 -12.47
C ARG A 223 -0.07 10.57 -12.83
N GLN A 224 -1.01 11.01 -11.99
CA GLN A 224 -2.43 11.01 -12.34
C GLN A 224 -2.72 11.89 -13.55
N VAL A 225 -2.07 13.06 -13.66
CA VAL A 225 -2.19 13.94 -14.84
C VAL A 225 -1.67 13.23 -16.08
N GLU A 226 -0.49 12.61 -16.01
CA GLU A 226 0.10 11.86 -17.12
C GLU A 226 -0.85 10.75 -17.62
N VAL A 227 -1.40 9.94 -16.71
CA VAL A 227 -2.36 8.88 -17.05
C VAL A 227 -3.61 9.48 -17.71
N LYS A 228 -4.18 10.55 -17.15
CA LYS A 228 -5.39 11.16 -17.70
C LYS A 228 -5.16 11.73 -19.09
N VAL A 229 -4.00 12.34 -19.34
CA VAL A 229 -3.62 12.82 -20.69
C VAL A 229 -3.48 11.65 -21.65
N ALA A 230 -2.72 10.61 -21.27
CA ALA A 230 -2.45 9.46 -22.13
C ALA A 230 -3.73 8.75 -22.59
N TYR A 231 -4.72 8.65 -21.70
CA TYR A 231 -5.97 7.94 -21.94
C TYR A 231 -7.16 8.87 -22.23
N ARG A 232 -6.91 10.16 -22.47
CA ARG A 232 -7.92 11.18 -22.78
C ARG A 232 -9.09 11.19 -21.78
N LEU A 233 -8.75 11.00 -20.51
CA LEU A 233 -9.70 11.10 -19.40
C LEU A 233 -9.86 12.56 -18.99
N TRP A 234 -11.04 12.94 -18.52
CA TRP A 234 -11.27 14.28 -17.98
C TRP A 234 -11.08 14.32 -16.47
N VAL A 235 -11.08 15.54 -15.94
CA VAL A 235 -11.10 15.82 -14.50
C VAL A 235 -12.39 16.52 -14.12
N THR A 236 -12.80 16.36 -12.85
CA THR A 236 -13.86 17.21 -12.30
C THR A 236 -13.31 18.57 -11.89
N PRO A 237 -14.14 19.62 -11.79
CA PRO A 237 -13.67 20.91 -11.27
C PRO A 237 -12.97 20.79 -9.91
N PRO A 238 -13.53 20.08 -8.90
CA PRO A 238 -12.84 19.88 -7.61
C PRO A 238 -11.52 19.12 -7.73
N GLU A 239 -11.45 18.11 -8.59
CA GLU A 239 -10.21 17.34 -8.83
C GLU A 239 -9.15 18.19 -9.48
N ARG A 240 -9.49 18.98 -10.52
CA ARG A 240 -8.56 19.92 -11.16
C ARG A 240 -7.99 20.89 -10.13
N ASP A 241 -8.86 21.49 -9.31
CA ASP A 241 -8.44 22.48 -8.32
C ASP A 241 -7.53 21.85 -7.26
N ALA A 242 -7.85 20.64 -6.78
CA ALA A 242 -7.00 19.89 -5.86
C ALA A 242 -5.63 19.53 -6.47
N MET A 243 -5.61 19.05 -7.71
CA MET A 243 -4.37 18.74 -8.43
C MET A 243 -3.50 20.00 -8.62
N ALA A 244 -4.10 21.12 -9.03
CA ALA A 244 -3.40 22.38 -9.21
C ALA A 244 -2.83 22.92 -7.88
N ALA A 245 -3.59 22.81 -6.79
CA ALA A 245 -3.13 23.21 -5.46
C ALA A 245 -1.92 22.38 -5.00
N VAL A 246 -1.95 21.06 -5.21
CA VAL A 246 -0.81 20.19 -4.88
C VAL A 246 0.41 20.59 -5.70
N LEU A 247 0.30 20.67 -7.03
CA LEU A 247 1.43 20.98 -7.92
C LEU A 247 2.02 22.36 -7.64
N THR A 248 1.19 23.37 -7.35
CA THR A 248 1.64 24.71 -6.96
C THR A 248 2.46 24.66 -5.66
N GLY A 249 1.98 23.90 -4.67
CA GLY A 249 2.70 23.69 -3.41
C GLY A 249 4.00 22.91 -3.54
N CYS A 250 4.23 22.22 -4.67
CA CYS A 250 5.48 21.52 -4.97
C CYS A 250 6.54 22.46 -5.54
N GLY A 251 6.16 23.38 -6.43
CA GLY A 251 7.09 24.35 -7.03
C GLY A 251 7.51 25.50 -6.11
N ALA A 252 6.84 25.67 -4.97
CA ALA A 252 7.19 26.64 -3.93
C ALA A 252 8.18 26.08 -2.88
N ARG A 253 8.62 24.82 -3.02
CA ARG A 253 9.56 24.16 -2.10
C ARG A 253 10.98 24.13 -2.66
#